data_AF-A0A9R0WF58-F1
#
_entry.id   AF-A0A9R0WF58-F1
#
_cell.length_a   1.000
_cell.length_b   1.000
_cell.length_c   1.000
_cell.angle_alpha   90.00
_cell.angle_beta   90.00
_cell.angle_gamma   90.00
#
_symmetry.space_group_name_H-M   'P 1'
#
loop_
_entity.id
_entity.type
_entity.pdbx_description
1 polymer ?
#
loop_
_entity_poly.entity_id
_entity_poly.type
_entity_poly.pdbx_seq_one_letter_code
_entity_poly.pdbx_strand_id
1 'polypeptide(L)'
;MLLYAQLNYYNMSIQFAVILTMLSWHILQKGTKRVQFVRNLIREVAGFAPYEKRITELLKVGKDKRALKVAKRKLGTHKRAKKKREEMSSVLRKMRCVLLD
;
A
#
# COMPACT_ATOMS: atom_id res chain seq x y z
N MET A 1 35.25 24.23 -26.35
CA MET A 1 34.42 23.12 -26.88
C MET A 1 34.65 21.80 -26.15
N LEU A 2 35.88 21.35 -25.90
CA LEU A 2 36.16 20.06 -25.22
C LEU A 2 35.56 19.95 -23.80
N LEU A 3 35.53 21.04 -23.02
CA LEU A 3 34.97 21.03 -21.67
C LEU A 3 33.44 20.81 -21.65
N TYR A 4 32.71 21.32 -22.66
CA TYR A 4 31.27 21.14 -22.79
C TYR A 4 30.91 19.71 -23.23
N ALA A 5 31.74 19.10 -24.07
CA ALA A 5 31.61 17.68 -24.42
C ALA A 5 31.82 16.80 -23.17
N GLN A 6 32.81 17.13 -22.34
CA GLN A 6 33.08 16.43 -21.08
C GLN A 6 31.91 16.57 -20.09
N LEU A 7 31.36 17.78 -19.89
CA LEU A 7 30.19 18.03 -19.05
C LEU A 7 28.92 17.32 -19.54
N ASN A 8 28.68 17.25 -20.85
CA ASN A 8 27.56 16.49 -21.41
C ASN A 8 27.73 14.97 -21.22
N TYR A 9 28.95 14.45 -21.33
CA TYR A 9 29.25 13.04 -21.07
C TYR A 9 29.03 12.64 -19.59
N TYR A 10 29.43 13.51 -18.66
CA TYR A 10 29.18 13.30 -17.22
C TYR A 10 27.68 13.37 -16.87
N ASN A 11 26.92 14.29 -17.46
CA ASN A 11 25.46 14.35 -17.23
C ASN A 11 24.72 13.12 -17.77
N MET A 12 25.10 12.63 -18.96
CA MET A 12 24.49 11.44 -19.57
C MET A 12 24.80 10.15 -18.80
N SER A 13 26.02 10.00 -18.27
CA SER A 13 26.41 8.84 -17.46
C SER A 13 25.73 8.80 -16.09
N ILE A 14 25.60 9.95 -15.42
CA ILE A 14 24.86 10.07 -14.15
C ILE A 14 23.38 9.74 -14.35
N GLN A 15 22.75 10.27 -15.40
CA GLN A 15 21.34 10.00 -15.71
C GLN A 15 21.09 8.50 -15.96
N PHE A 16 22.00 7.82 -16.66
CA PHE A 16 21.91 6.38 -16.91
C PHE A 16 22.03 5.55 -15.62
N ALA A 17 22.94 5.92 -14.72
CA ALA A 17 23.11 5.25 -13.42
C ALA A 17 21.89 5.45 -12.49
N VAL A 18 21.29 6.65 -12.48
CA VAL A 18 20.06 6.93 -11.71
C VAL A 18 18.88 6.09 -12.21
N ILE A 19 18.73 5.94 -13.54
CA ILE A 19 17.68 5.10 -14.11
C ILE A 19 17.89 3.62 -13.74
N LEU A 20 19.12 3.12 -13.80
CA LEU A 20 19.44 1.72 -13.47
C LEU A 20 19.16 1.39 -12.00
N THR A 21 19.48 2.31 -11.08
CA THR A 21 19.19 2.14 -9.64
C THR A 21 17.69 2.23 -9.33
N MET A 22 16.94 3.08 -10.04
CA MET A 22 15.47 3.13 -9.96
C MET A 22 14.79 1.88 -10.51
N LEU A 23 15.32 1.30 -11.60
CA LEU A 23 14.78 0.09 -12.21
C LEU A 23 14.96 -1.14 -11.30
N SER A 24 16.11 -1.23 -10.62
CA SER A 24 16.39 -2.29 -9.64
C SER A 24 15.42 -2.25 -8.44
N TRP A 25 15.01 -1.05 -7.99
CA TRP A 25 14.07 -0.89 -6.89
C TRP A 25 12.66 -1.42 -7.21
N HIS A 26 12.27 -1.41 -8.48
CA HIS A 26 10.92 -1.85 -8.88
C HIS A 26 10.74 -3.37 -8.78
N ILE A 27 11.83 -4.14 -8.85
CA ILE A 27 11.81 -5.61 -8.85
C ILE A 27 11.51 -6.18 -7.45
N LEU A 28 11.78 -5.43 -6.37
CA LEU A 28 11.60 -5.88 -4.98
C LEU A 28 10.16 -5.75 -4.45
N GLN A 29 9.18 -5.42 -5.29
CA GLN A 29 7.83 -5.07 -4.82
C GLN A 29 6.81 -6.22 -4.88
N LYS A 30 7.17 -7.37 -5.47
CA LYS A 30 6.27 -8.53 -5.60
C LYS A 30 6.48 -9.54 -4.47
N GLY A 31 5.48 -9.67 -3.59
CA GLY A 31 5.44 -10.72 -2.58
C GLY A 31 5.21 -12.11 -3.20
N THR A 32 5.81 -13.15 -2.61
CA THR A 32 5.65 -14.54 -3.09
C THR A 32 4.24 -15.07 -2.80
N LYS A 33 3.73 -15.95 -3.68
CA LYS A 33 2.38 -16.55 -3.56
C LYS A 33 2.17 -17.24 -2.20
N ARG A 34 3.20 -17.91 -1.70
CA ARG A 34 3.23 -18.59 -0.39
C ARG A 34 2.92 -17.63 0.77
N VAL A 35 3.54 -16.45 0.76
CA VAL A 35 3.37 -15.48 1.85
C VAL A 35 1.97 -14.85 1.84
N GLN A 36 1.37 -14.66 0.66
CA GLN A 36 -0.01 -14.17 0.58
C GLN A 36 -1.01 -15.18 1.15
N PHE A 37 -0.81 -16.48 0.87
CA PHE A 37 -1.64 -17.56 1.41
C PHE A 37 -1.59 -17.60 2.95
N VAL A 38 -0.39 -17.61 3.52
CA VAL A 38 -0.20 -17.62 4.98
C VAL A 38 -0.83 -16.38 5.65
N ARG A 39 -0.69 -15.19 5.05
CA ARG A 39 -1.29 -13.95 5.59
C ARG A 39 -2.83 -13.95 5.54
N ASN A 40 -3.44 -14.68 4.59
CA ASN A 40 -4.89 -14.82 4.55
C ASN A 40 -5.36 -15.75 5.67
N LEU A 41 -4.72 -16.92 5.84
CA LEU A 41 -5.04 -17.87 6.92
C LEU A 41 -4.94 -17.23 8.31
N ILE A 42 -3.85 -16.49 8.59
CA ILE A 42 -3.68 -15.84 9.90
C ILE A 42 -4.79 -14.82 10.17
N ARG A 43 -5.28 -14.11 9.14
CA ARG A 43 -6.37 -13.12 9.29
C ARG A 43 -7.71 -13.78 9.58
N GLU A 44 -7.96 -14.97 9.04
CA GLU A 44 -9.16 -15.75 9.33
C GLU A 44 -9.14 -16.26 10.78
N VAL A 45 -7.98 -16.74 11.26
CA VAL A 45 -7.84 -17.28 12.61
C VAL A 45 -7.79 -16.19 13.70
N ALA A 46 -6.96 -15.16 13.52
CA ALA A 46 -6.74 -14.12 14.54
C ALA A 46 -7.78 -12.99 14.51
N GLY A 47 -8.52 -12.85 13.40
CA GLY A 47 -9.53 -11.81 13.22
C GLY A 47 -8.96 -10.39 13.14
N PHE A 48 -9.79 -9.39 13.45
CA PHE A 48 -9.47 -7.96 13.32
C PHE A 48 -9.13 -7.31 14.66
N ALA A 49 -8.15 -6.40 14.62
CA ALA A 49 -7.78 -5.57 15.76
C ALA A 49 -8.89 -4.53 16.10
N PRO A 50 -8.98 -4.03 17.34
CA PRO A 50 -10.07 -3.13 17.76
C PRO A 50 -10.12 -1.80 16.96
N TYR A 51 -8.98 -1.31 16.48
CA TYR A 51 -8.96 -0.11 15.63
C TYR A 51 -9.45 -0.40 14.20
N GLU A 52 -9.23 -1.61 13.69
CA GLU A 52 -9.70 -2.04 12.37
C GLU A 52 -11.23 -2.22 12.39
N LYS A 53 -11.77 -2.79 13.47
CA LYS A 53 -13.22 -2.87 13.71
C LYS A 53 -13.89 -1.49 13.68
N ARG A 54 -13.32 -0.51 14.37
CA ARG A 54 -13.80 0.89 14.35
C ARG A 54 -13.75 1.50 12.94
N ILE A 55 -12.74 1.17 12.14
CA ILE A 55 -12.67 1.65 10.75
C ILE A 55 -13.78 1.01 9.91
N THR A 56 -14.04 -0.29 10.05
CA THR A 56 -15.15 -0.96 9.34
C THR A 56 -16.52 -0.42 9.72
N GLU A 57 -16.76 -0.12 10.99
CA GLU A 57 -18.01 0.50 11.44
C GLU A 57 -18.22 1.87 10.78
N LEU A 58 -17.18 2.70 10.75
CA LEU A 58 -17.25 4.01 10.10
C LEU A 58 -17.45 3.91 8.58
N LEU A 59 -16.87 2.89 7.94
CA LEU A 59 -17.05 2.62 6.51
C LEU A 59 -18.45 2.08 6.20
N LYS A 60 -19.06 1.28 7.08
CA LYS A 60 -20.46 0.83 6.94
C LYS A 60 -21.45 2.00 6.94
N VAL A 61 -21.19 3.02 7.76
CA VAL A 61 -22.01 4.23 7.87
C VAL A 61 -21.69 5.26 6.75
N GLY A 62 -20.71 4.98 5.87
CA GLY A 62 -20.32 5.90 4.79
C GLY A 62 -19.51 7.13 5.24
N LYS A 63 -18.92 7.11 6.44
CA LYS A 63 -18.12 8.23 6.99
C LYS A 63 -16.63 8.11 6.66
N ASP A 64 -16.29 8.10 5.37
CA ASP A 64 -14.92 7.88 4.88
C ASP A 64 -13.88 8.88 5.43
N LYS A 65 -14.23 10.16 5.50
CA LYS A 65 -13.32 11.21 6.02
C LYS A 65 -12.98 10.97 7.49
N ARG A 66 -13.92 10.47 8.28
CA ARG A 66 -13.72 10.13 9.70
C ARG A 66 -12.91 8.85 9.85
N ALA A 67 -13.20 7.83 9.03
CA ALA A 67 -12.41 6.60 8.97
C ALA A 67 -10.94 6.88 8.65
N LEU A 68 -10.67 7.78 7.69
CA LEU A 68 -9.33 8.19 7.30
C LEU A 68 -8.61 8.95 8.43
N LYS A 69 -9.29 9.81 9.18
CA LYS A 69 -8.71 10.49 10.36
C LYS A 69 -8.31 9.49 11.44
N VAL A 70 -9.16 8.49 11.73
CA VAL A 70 -8.87 7.43 12.70
C VAL A 70 -7.66 6.58 12.24
N ALA A 71 -7.65 6.17 10.97
CA ALA A 71 -6.54 5.40 10.40
C ALA A 71 -5.23 6.19 10.40
N LYS A 72 -5.25 7.49 10.06
CA LYS A 72 -4.06 8.36 10.11
C LYS A 72 -3.55 8.53 11.54
N ARG A 73 -4.43 8.70 12.53
CA ARG A 73 -4.02 8.79 13.94
C ARG A 73 -3.35 7.51 14.46
N LYS A 74 -3.69 6.35 13.89
CA LYS A 74 -3.10 5.05 14.27
C LYS A 74 -1.84 4.69 13.47
N LEU A 75 -1.78 5.03 12.18
CA LEU A 75 -0.70 4.64 11.26
C LEU A 75 0.33 5.76 11.00
N GLY A 76 0.03 6.98 11.44
CA GLY A 76 0.85 8.18 11.28
C GLY A 76 0.72 8.83 9.89
N THR A 77 1.01 8.08 8.83
CA THR A 77 1.11 8.64 7.48
C THR A 77 -0.18 8.52 6.66
N HIS A 78 -0.39 9.48 5.75
CA HIS A 78 -1.58 9.51 4.90
C HIS A 78 -1.62 8.36 3.88
N LYS A 79 -0.45 7.98 3.31
CA LYS A 79 -0.33 6.87 2.36
C LYS A 79 -0.73 5.52 3.01
N ARG A 80 -0.26 5.26 4.23
CA ARG A 80 -0.63 4.05 4.99
C ARG A 80 -2.11 4.05 5.37
N ALA A 81 -2.66 5.21 5.76
CA ALA A 81 -4.08 5.34 6.08
C ALA A 81 -4.98 5.04 4.88
N LYS A 82 -4.66 5.55 3.68
CA LYS A 82 -5.37 5.23 2.44
C LYS A 82 -5.33 3.73 2.13
N LYS A 83 -4.15 3.12 2.20
CA LYS A 83 -3.98 1.68 1.99
C LYS A 83 -4.82 0.86 2.96
N LYS A 84 -4.80 1.20 4.26
CA LYS A 84 -5.60 0.48 5.26
C LYS A 84 -7.11 0.66 5.03
N ARG A 85 -7.56 1.84 4.61
CA ARG A 85 -8.97 2.06 4.24
C ARG A 85 -9.39 1.16 3.07
N GLU A 86 -8.56 1.05 2.04
CA GLU A 86 -8.82 0.18 0.88
C GLU A 86 -8.86 -1.30 1.29
N GLU A 87 -7.94 -1.73 2.15
CA GLU A 87 -7.98 -3.08 2.75
C GLU A 87 -9.32 -3.33 3.47
N MET A 88 -9.76 -2.43 4.35
CA MET A 88 -11.02 -2.60 5.09
C MET A 88 -12.26 -2.55 4.16
N SER A 89 -12.23 -1.74 3.10
CA SER A 89 -13.30 -1.70 2.10
C SER A 89 -13.38 -3.02 1.32
N SER A 90 -12.23 -3.61 0.97
CA SER A 90 -12.17 -4.91 0.30
C SER A 90 -12.73 -6.04 1.18
N VAL A 91 -12.49 -5.98 2.50
CA VAL A 91 -13.07 -6.92 3.47
C VAL A 91 -14.58 -6.81 3.51
N LEU A 92 -15.12 -5.58 3.58
CA LEU A 92 -16.58 -5.37 3.56
C LEU A 92 -17.22 -5.89 2.27
N ARG A 93 -16.54 -5.74 1.12
CA ARG A 93 -17.02 -6.29 -0.15
C ARG A 93 -17.08 -7.81 -0.13
N LYS A 94 -16.05 -8.47 0.42
CA LYS A 94 -16.04 -9.93 0.59
C LYS A 94 -17.15 -10.41 1.52
N MET A 95 -17.32 -9.75 2.67
CA MET A 95 -18.39 -10.07 3.62
C MET A 95 -19.79 -9.93 3.02
N ARG A 96 -20.01 -8.94 2.14
CA ARG A 96 -21.30 -8.76 1.46
C ARG A 96 -21.57 -9.85 0.42
N CYS A 97 -20.55 -10.31 -0.30
CA CYS A 97 -20.70 -11.35 -1.32
C CYS A 97 -21.16 -12.68 -0.71
N VAL A 98 -20.54 -13.10 0.41
CA VAL A 98 -20.85 -14.36 1.11
C VAL A 98 -22.28 -14.41 1.67
N LEU A 99 -22.94 -13.26 1.84
CA LEU A 99 -24.33 -13.19 2.31
C LEU A 99 -25.37 -13.23 1.18
N LEU A 100 -24.92 -13.18 -0.08
CA LEU A 100 -25.78 -13.16 -1.27
C LEU A 100 -25.71 -14.46 -2.10
N ASP A 101 -24.88 -15.41 -1.66
CA ASP A 101 -24.80 -16.79 -2.15
C ASP A 101 -25.56 -17.71 -1.18
#